data_AF-V5IDP1-F1
#
_entry.id   AF-V5IDP1-F1
#
_cell.length_a   1.000
_cell.length_b   1.000
_cell.length_c   1.000
_cell.angle_alpha   90.00
_cell.angle_beta   90.00
_cell.angle_gamma   90.00
#
_symmetry.space_group_name_H-M   'P 1'
#
loop_
_entity.id
_entity.type
_entity.pdbx_description
1 polymer ?
#
loop_
_entity_poly.entity_id
_entity_poly.type
_entity_poly.pdbx_seq_one_letter_code
_entity_poly.pdbx_strand_id
1 'polypeptide(L)'
;ESSVESPAAAPTEMEVDASPAALPSKSPRIWTVQEVADYIQELPGCTDYAEEFRSQEIDGQALLLLKEDHLMTAMNIKLGPALKICAKINSLREEQ
;
A
#
# COMPACT_ATOMS: atom_id res chain seq x y z
N GLU A 1 -53.64 -11.18 20.08
CA GLU A 1 -53.66 -9.96 19.25
C GLU A 1 -52.46 -9.91 18.32
N SER A 2 -52.46 -9.03 17.32
CA SER A 2 -51.28 -8.70 16.50
C SER A 2 -50.47 -7.61 17.19
N SER A 3 -49.14 -7.69 17.17
CA SER A 3 -48.26 -6.55 17.46
C SER A 3 -46.92 -6.65 16.72
N VAL A 4 -46.90 -5.92 15.59
CA VAL A 4 -45.81 -5.10 15.02
C VAL A 4 -44.41 -5.70 14.75
N GLU A 5 -44.18 -5.76 13.45
CA GLU A 5 -42.96 -5.76 12.62
C GLU A 5 -41.89 -4.68 12.98
N SER A 6 -40.60 -5.07 12.89
CA SER A 6 -39.35 -4.42 12.36
C SER A 6 -39.10 -2.88 12.46
N PRO A 7 -37.95 -2.28 12.05
CA PRO A 7 -36.69 -2.78 11.43
C PRO A 7 -35.43 -2.32 12.24
N ALA A 8 -34.17 -2.11 11.77
CA ALA A 8 -33.49 -2.17 10.46
C ALA A 8 -31.95 -2.35 10.61
N ALA A 9 -31.30 -2.92 9.58
CA ALA A 9 -29.89 -2.66 9.12
C ALA A 9 -28.70 -2.93 10.09
N ALA A 10 -27.46 -3.17 9.63
CA ALA A 10 -26.88 -3.05 8.29
C ALA A 10 -25.79 -4.13 8.03
N PRO A 11 -25.50 -4.48 6.77
CA PRO A 11 -24.21 -5.05 6.40
C PRO A 11 -23.15 -3.94 6.35
N THR A 12 -22.01 -4.12 7.01
CA THR A 12 -20.82 -3.28 6.77
C THR A 12 -19.94 -3.96 5.73
N GLU A 13 -20.42 -3.99 4.50
CA GLU A 13 -19.54 -4.09 3.33
C GLU A 13 -18.81 -2.75 3.22
N MET A 14 -17.56 -2.68 3.68
CA MET A 14 -16.77 -1.45 3.53
C MET A 14 -16.38 -1.30 2.06
N GLU A 15 -16.87 -0.22 1.47
CA GLU A 15 -16.87 0.03 0.04
C GLU A 15 -15.45 0.18 -0.53
N VAL A 16 -15.28 -0.28 -1.77
CA VAL A 16 -14.02 -0.16 -2.51
C VAL A 16 -13.92 1.24 -3.14
N ASP A 17 -13.24 2.18 -2.47
CA ASP A 17 -12.91 3.47 -3.09
C ASP A 17 -11.65 3.35 -3.95
N ALA A 18 -11.80 2.74 -5.12
CA ALA A 18 -10.75 2.66 -6.14
C ALA A 18 -10.77 3.93 -7.02
N SER A 19 -10.35 5.06 -6.45
CA SER A 19 -10.26 6.35 -7.15
C SER A 19 -8.79 6.67 -7.50
N PRO A 20 -8.41 6.79 -8.79
CA PRO A 20 -7.02 6.99 -9.20
C PRO A 20 -6.64 8.48 -9.12
N ALA A 21 -6.49 8.99 -7.90
CA ALA A 21 -6.17 10.39 -7.65
C ALA A 21 -5.22 10.55 -6.44
N ALA A 22 -3.92 10.60 -6.74
CA ALA A 22 -2.81 11.09 -5.91
C ALA A 22 -2.93 10.79 -4.40
N LEU A 23 -2.16 9.79 -3.94
CA LEU A 23 -2.06 9.39 -2.53
C LEU A 23 -2.12 10.61 -1.59
N PRO A 24 -3.17 10.72 -0.74
CA PRO A 24 -3.42 11.92 0.03
C PRO A 24 -2.32 12.20 1.05
N SER A 25 -2.34 13.39 1.66
CA SER A 25 -1.43 13.91 2.69
C SER A 25 -1.39 13.14 4.03
N LYS A 26 -1.76 11.86 4.02
CA LYS A 26 -1.60 10.89 5.11
C LYS A 26 -0.12 10.55 5.28
N SER A 27 0.35 10.43 6.53
CA SER A 27 1.68 9.89 6.81
C SER A 27 1.83 8.49 6.22
N PRO A 28 2.95 8.16 5.56
CA PRO A 28 3.22 6.80 5.08
C PRO A 28 3.16 5.72 6.16
N ARG A 29 3.27 6.08 7.44
CA ARG A 29 3.16 5.15 8.58
C ARG A 29 1.77 4.51 8.74
N ILE A 30 0.73 5.09 8.12
CA ILE A 30 -0.65 4.59 8.18
C ILE A 30 -1.17 4.13 6.82
N TRP A 31 -0.31 3.99 5.80
CA TRP A 31 -0.72 3.45 4.52
C TRP A 31 -1.08 1.97 4.63
N THR A 32 -2.21 1.61 4.02
CA THR A 32 -2.62 0.23 3.79
C THR A 32 -1.73 -0.45 2.75
N VAL A 33 -1.77 -1.79 2.68
CA VAL A 33 -1.08 -2.58 1.64
C VAL A 33 -1.46 -2.12 0.22
N GLN A 34 -2.73 -1.71 0.02
CA GLN A 34 -3.18 -1.17 -1.26
C GLN A 34 -2.53 0.20 -1.57
N GLU A 35 -2.54 1.14 -0.62
CA GLU A 35 -1.89 2.45 -0.79
C GLU A 35 -0.38 2.32 -1.04
N VAL A 36 0.30 1.36 -0.41
CA VAL A 36 1.70 1.03 -0.70
C VAL A 36 1.88 0.47 -2.11
N ALA A 37 1.05 -0.48 -2.52
CA ALA A 37 1.15 -1.06 -3.85
C ALA A 37 0.91 -0.03 -4.96
N ASP A 38 -0.07 0.87 -4.75
CA ASP A 38 -0.38 1.94 -5.69
C ASP A 38 0.76 2.98 -5.72
N TYR A 39 1.40 3.29 -4.59
CA TYR A 39 2.63 4.09 -4.56
C TYR A 39 3.74 3.49 -5.41
N ILE A 40 4.02 2.19 -5.26
CA ILE A 40 5.02 1.46 -6.06
C ILE A 40 4.62 1.42 -7.54
N GLN A 41 3.32 1.30 -7.84
CA GLN A 41 2.78 1.26 -9.19
C GLN A 41 3.05 2.57 -9.96
N GLU A 42 2.94 3.72 -9.28
CA GLU A 42 3.21 5.06 -9.80
C GLU A 42 4.71 5.36 -10.01
N LEU A 43 5.63 4.58 -9.41
CA LEU A 43 7.07 4.81 -9.57
C LEU A 43 7.55 4.45 -11.01
N PRO A 44 8.24 5.37 -11.73
CA PRO A 44 8.64 5.15 -13.12
C PRO A 44 9.47 3.88 -13.38
N GLY A 45 8.85 2.92 -14.05
CA GLY A 45 9.44 1.61 -14.38
C GLY A 45 9.48 0.64 -13.19
N CYS A 46 8.59 0.80 -12.22
CA CYS A 46 8.42 -0.13 -11.09
C CYS A 46 7.00 -0.72 -11.00
N THR A 47 6.13 -0.40 -11.97
CA THR A 47 4.72 -0.84 -12.05
C THR A 47 4.54 -2.35 -11.83
N ASP A 48 5.40 -3.16 -12.44
CA ASP A 48 5.35 -4.64 -12.35
C ASP A 48 5.61 -5.19 -10.94
N TYR A 49 6.14 -4.38 -10.00
CA TYR A 49 6.41 -4.80 -8.63
C TYR A 49 5.26 -4.55 -7.66
N ALA A 50 4.20 -3.83 -8.07
CA ALA A 50 3.07 -3.52 -7.19
C ALA A 50 2.38 -4.79 -6.63
N GLU A 51 2.20 -5.82 -7.47
CA GLU A 51 1.64 -7.11 -7.03
C GLU A 51 2.54 -7.85 -6.04
N GLU A 52 3.87 -7.76 -6.19
CA GLU A 52 4.82 -8.37 -5.24
C GLU A 52 4.70 -7.69 -3.86
N PHE A 53 4.54 -6.35 -3.82
CA PHE A 53 4.28 -5.63 -2.57
C PHE A 53 2.94 -6.03 -1.92
N ARG A 54 1.88 -6.30 -2.71
CA ARG A 54 0.61 -6.84 -2.18
C ARG A 54 0.77 -8.27 -1.66
N SER A 55 1.43 -9.13 -2.43
CA SER A 55 1.66 -10.55 -2.11
C SER A 55 2.50 -10.75 -0.85
N GLN A 56 3.42 -9.83 -0.55
CA GLN A 56 4.26 -9.84 0.64
C GLN A 56 3.64 -9.06 1.82
N GLU A 57 2.37 -8.64 1.70
CA GLU A 57 1.59 -7.91 2.72
C GLU A 57 2.31 -6.63 3.23
N ILE A 58 3.01 -5.90 2.35
CA ILE A 58 3.78 -4.72 2.75
C ILE A 58 2.84 -3.53 3.01
N ASP A 59 2.56 -3.27 4.29
CA ASP A 59 1.91 -2.05 4.74
C ASP A 59 2.89 -0.86 4.87
N GLY A 60 2.36 0.31 5.22
CA GLY A 60 3.14 1.53 5.38
C GLY A 60 4.21 1.49 6.48
N GLN A 61 4.02 0.67 7.53
CA GLN A 61 5.03 0.48 8.57
C GLN A 61 6.17 -0.41 8.06
N ALA A 62 5.82 -1.52 7.38
CA ALA A 62 6.77 -2.43 6.73
C ALA A 62 7.58 -1.73 5.65
N LEU A 63 6.94 -0.91 4.80
CA LEU A 63 7.57 -0.10 3.75
C LEU A 63 8.73 0.75 4.31
N LEU A 64 8.51 1.43 5.44
CA LEU A 64 9.51 2.30 6.10
C LEU A 64 10.64 1.52 6.82
N LEU A 65 10.53 0.19 6.90
CA LEU A 65 11.54 -0.72 7.45
C LEU A 65 12.29 -1.51 6.35
N LEU A 66 11.83 -1.48 5.10
CA LEU A 66 12.49 -2.16 3.98
C LEU A 66 13.90 -1.63 3.75
N LYS A 67 14.78 -2.55 3.33
CA LYS A 67 16.17 -2.31 2.94
C LYS A 67 16.39 -2.90 1.54
N GLU A 68 17.41 -2.42 0.86
CA GLU A 68 17.82 -2.91 -0.47
C GLU A 68 17.97 -4.44 -0.49
N ASP A 69 18.59 -5.00 0.55
CA ASP A 69 18.74 -6.45 0.73
C ASP A 69 17.40 -7.21 0.73
N HIS A 70 16.36 -6.69 1.37
CA HIS A 70 15.03 -7.34 1.40
C HIS A 70 14.39 -7.32 0.00
N LEU A 71 14.50 -6.20 -0.72
CA LEU A 71 13.99 -6.09 -2.10
C LEU A 71 14.70 -7.08 -3.03
N MET A 72 16.02 -7.20 -2.91
CA MET A 72 16.83 -8.05 -3.78
C MET A 72 16.75 -9.54 -3.46
N THR A 73 16.68 -9.91 -2.17
CA THR A 73 16.73 -11.32 -1.73
C THR A 73 15.35 -11.93 -1.53
N ALA A 74 14.46 -11.25 -0.80
CA ALA A 74 13.13 -11.79 -0.47
C ALA A 74 12.12 -11.56 -1.59
N MET A 75 12.17 -10.39 -2.25
CA MET A 75 11.25 -10.01 -3.34
C MET A 75 11.85 -10.21 -4.74
N ASN A 76 13.08 -10.74 -4.83
CA ASN A 76 13.79 -11.04 -6.10
C ASN A 76 13.88 -9.86 -7.09
N ILE A 77 13.83 -8.62 -6.58
CA ILE A 77 13.88 -7.39 -7.39
C ILE A 77 15.33 -7.13 -7.81
N LYS A 78 15.55 -6.84 -9.10
CA LYS A 78 16.90 -6.55 -9.62
C LYS A 78 17.46 -5.25 -9.01
N LEU A 79 18.78 -5.18 -8.86
CA LEU A 79 19.52 -4.05 -8.27
C LEU A 79 19.04 -2.67 -8.77
N GLY A 80 18.89 -2.49 -10.09
CA GLY A 80 18.48 -1.19 -10.67
C GLY A 80 17.13 -0.69 -10.14
N PRO A 81 16.02 -1.45 -10.27
CA PRO A 81 14.75 -1.14 -9.64
C PRO A 81 14.81 -1.06 -8.10
N ALA A 82 15.54 -1.96 -7.42
CA ALA A 82 15.67 -1.94 -5.96
C ALA A 82 16.25 -0.60 -5.46
N LEU A 83 17.32 -0.11 -6.08
CA LEU A 83 17.92 1.20 -5.77
C LEU A 83 16.94 2.37 -5.97
N LYS A 84 16.11 2.33 -7.03
CA LYS A 84 15.08 3.37 -7.26
C LYS A 84 14.02 3.37 -6.16
N ILE A 85 13.54 2.18 -5.77
CA ILE A 85 12.54 2.01 -4.72
C ILE A 85 13.13 2.46 -3.36
N CYS A 86 14.35 2.04 -3.02
CA CYS A 86 15.03 2.48 -1.80
C CYS A 86 15.23 4.00 -1.73
N ALA A 87 15.62 4.65 -2.84
CA ALA A 87 15.73 6.11 -2.89
C ALA A 87 14.39 6.80 -2.57
N LYS A 88 13.28 6.26 -3.08
CA LYS A 88 11.92 6.78 -2.84
C LYS A 88 11.45 6.55 -1.41
N ILE A 89 11.68 5.36 -0.86
CA ILE A 89 11.40 5.04 0.55
C ILE A 89 12.21 5.93 1.50
N ASN A 90 13.46 6.27 1.16
CA ASN A 90 14.27 7.17 1.99
C ASN A 90 13.72 8.60 2.00
N SER A 91 13.27 9.15 0.86
CA SER A 91 12.59 10.46 0.86
C SER A 91 11.34 10.47 1.75
N LEU A 92 10.50 9.41 1.70
CA LEU A 92 9.34 9.27 2.59
C LEU A 92 9.70 9.24 4.09
N ARG A 93 10.95 8.91 4.45
CA ARG A 93 11.44 8.87 5.85
C ARG A 93 12.02 10.21 6.30
N GLU A 94 12.56 10.99 5.37
CA GLU A 94 13.08 12.35 5.61
C GLU A 94 11.95 13.38 5.72
N GLU A 95 10.78 13.07 5.14
CA GLU A 95 9.54 13.85 5.23
C GLU A 95 8.69 13.54 6.49
N GLN A 96 9.28 12.94 7.54
CA GLN A 96 8.61 12.59 8.81
C GLN A 96 9.25 13.26 10.03
#